data_AF-A0A3D6DL60-F1
#
_entry.id   AF-A0A3D6DL60-F1
#
_cell.length_a   1.000
_cell.length_b   1.000
_cell.length_c   1.000
_cell.angle_alpha   90.00
_cell.angle_beta   90.00
_cell.angle_gamma   90.00
#
_symmetry.space_group_name_H-M   'P 1'
#
loop_
_entity.id
_entity.type
_entity.pdbx_description
1 polymer ?
#
loop_
_entity_poly.entity_id
_entity_poly.type
_entity_poly.pdbx_seq_one_letter_code
_entity_poly.pdbx_strand_id
1 'polypeptide(L)'
;MPGAKVTINGLSIGKISNIDFLPSTTKILVTMDVRKELNFSKESAAMLYEVGLIGGKAISIVPKFDNNKTIQSGDTLRSEIKPSFTDLINRQIEPLQIKIESMLTSADSLFVGVSNVLDSDTQANLKNTLENLSVTMENLNNASLAAHNILAQNQEQLNATFVNIKDTSENLKSITDSISSAEISRSINQFSKTVAGLNTIVSAIDAGEGTAGKLIRDEALYDNLRAATKELELLMRDLKNHPKRYVHFSLFGKKDKPYIPEEN
;
A
#
# COMPACT_ATOMS: atom_id res chain seq x y z
N MET A 1 -31.50 -72.90 -35.44
CA MET A 1 -32.30 -73.46 -36.56
C MET A 1 -32.48 -74.94 -36.30
N PRO A 2 -33.63 -75.55 -36.66
CA PRO A 2 -33.86 -76.98 -36.48
C PRO A 2 -32.66 -77.80 -37.01
N GLY A 3 -32.16 -78.74 -36.21
CA GLY A 3 -30.95 -79.52 -36.52
C GLY A 3 -29.61 -78.93 -36.04
N ALA A 4 -29.58 -77.71 -35.50
CA ALA A 4 -28.35 -77.15 -34.92
C ALA A 4 -27.91 -77.94 -33.67
N LYS A 5 -26.59 -78.00 -33.43
CA LYS A 5 -25.99 -78.80 -32.35
C LYS A 5 -26.29 -78.20 -30.98
N VAL A 6 -26.55 -79.09 -30.03
CA VAL A 6 -26.53 -78.79 -28.60
C VAL A 6 -25.26 -79.39 -28.01
N THR A 7 -24.50 -78.58 -27.27
CA THR A 7 -23.17 -78.97 -26.79
C THR A 7 -23.06 -78.86 -25.27
N ILE A 8 -22.12 -79.59 -24.67
CA ILE A 8 -21.59 -79.34 -23.32
C ILE A 8 -20.08 -79.30 -23.46
N ASN A 9 -19.44 -78.21 -23.02
CA ASN A 9 -17.99 -78.02 -23.11
C ASN A 9 -17.42 -78.33 -24.52
N GLY A 10 -18.17 -77.98 -25.58
CA GLY A 10 -17.79 -78.22 -26.97
C GLY A 10 -18.12 -79.60 -27.53
N LEU A 11 -18.47 -80.59 -26.70
CA LEU A 11 -18.92 -81.90 -27.15
C LEU A 11 -20.39 -81.86 -27.57
N SER A 12 -20.70 -82.35 -28.77
CA SER A 12 -22.09 -82.49 -29.24
C SER A 12 -22.83 -83.56 -28.46
N ILE A 13 -23.90 -83.18 -27.77
CA ILE A 13 -24.71 -84.05 -26.92
C ILE A 13 -26.15 -84.23 -27.43
N GLY A 14 -26.52 -83.46 -28.44
CA GLY A 14 -27.90 -83.38 -28.89
C GLY A 14 -28.07 -82.45 -30.08
N LYS A 15 -29.32 -82.23 -30.46
CA LYS A 15 -29.73 -81.35 -31.54
C LYS A 15 -31.00 -80.59 -31.17
N ILE A 16 -31.17 -79.41 -31.74
CA ILE A 16 -32.42 -78.66 -31.65
C ILE A 16 -33.47 -79.39 -32.50
N SER A 17 -34.58 -79.80 -31.89
CA SER A 17 -35.66 -80.51 -32.55
C SER A 17 -36.77 -79.59 -33.03
N ASN A 18 -37.16 -78.60 -32.21
CA ASN A 18 -38.17 -77.63 -32.59
C ASN A 18 -37.84 -76.22 -32.11
N ILE A 19 -38.32 -75.21 -32.84
CA ILE A 19 -38.24 -73.80 -32.47
C ILE A 19 -39.61 -73.20 -32.74
N ASP A 20 -40.26 -72.70 -31.70
CA ASP A 20 -41.58 -72.08 -31.80
C ASP A 20 -41.68 -70.87 -30.87
N PHE A 21 -42.75 -70.10 -30.97
CA PHE A 21 -43.07 -69.07 -29.98
C PHE A 21 -43.78 -69.68 -28.77
N LEU A 22 -43.45 -69.20 -27.58
CA LEU A 22 -44.27 -69.45 -26.40
C LEU A 22 -45.65 -68.81 -26.64
N PRO A 23 -46.77 -69.54 -26.40
CA PRO A 23 -48.11 -69.04 -26.66
C PRO A 23 -48.34 -67.64 -26.08
N SER A 24 -48.92 -66.75 -26.89
CA SER A 24 -49.22 -65.36 -26.51
C SER A 24 -48.01 -64.50 -26.13
N THR A 25 -46.79 -64.87 -26.54
CA THR A 25 -45.58 -64.05 -26.35
C THR A 25 -44.68 -64.07 -27.60
N THR A 26 -43.73 -63.13 -27.67
CA THR A 26 -42.66 -63.15 -28.70
C THR A 26 -41.42 -63.93 -28.27
N LYS A 27 -41.47 -64.61 -27.12
CA LYS A 27 -40.35 -65.40 -26.61
C LYS A 27 -40.27 -66.71 -27.39
N ILE A 28 -39.05 -67.08 -27.78
CA ILE A 28 -38.80 -68.31 -28.53
C ILE A 28 -38.60 -69.47 -27.55
N LEU A 29 -39.43 -70.50 -27.68
CA LEU A 29 -39.24 -71.81 -27.06
C LEU A 29 -38.39 -72.68 -28.00
N VAL A 30 -37.23 -73.10 -27.50
CA VAL A 30 -36.37 -74.04 -28.22
C VAL A 30 -36.48 -75.40 -27.55
N THR A 31 -37.00 -76.38 -28.29
CA THR A 31 -37.01 -77.79 -27.86
C THR A 31 -35.75 -78.47 -28.37
N MET A 32 -35.09 -79.22 -27.50
CA MET A 32 -33.85 -79.92 -27.81
C MET A 32 -33.92 -81.39 -27.44
N ASP A 33 -33.38 -82.23 -28.31
CA ASP A 33 -33.18 -83.64 -28.06
C ASP A 33 -31.76 -83.85 -27.54
N VAL A 34 -31.62 -84.44 -26.35
CA VAL A 34 -30.33 -84.67 -25.69
C VAL A 34 -30.21 -86.15 -25.36
N ARG A 35 -28.99 -86.71 -25.47
CA ARG A 35 -28.71 -88.11 -25.15
C ARG A 35 -29.01 -88.43 -23.67
N LYS A 36 -29.48 -89.65 -23.40
CA LYS A 36 -30.04 -90.07 -22.10
C LYS A 36 -28.99 -90.27 -21.00
N GLU A 37 -27.73 -90.46 -21.36
CA GLU A 37 -26.64 -90.80 -20.45
C GLU A 37 -26.07 -89.59 -19.67
N LEU A 38 -26.80 -88.48 -19.60
CA LEU A 38 -26.35 -87.23 -18.99
C LEU A 38 -27.14 -86.90 -17.72
N ASN A 39 -26.43 -86.81 -16.59
CA ASN A 39 -27.01 -86.57 -15.26
C ASN A 39 -26.83 -85.12 -14.79
N PHE A 40 -27.44 -84.15 -15.46
CA PHE A 40 -27.44 -82.75 -14.99
C PHE A 40 -28.82 -82.33 -14.50
N SER A 41 -28.84 -81.30 -13.65
CA SER A 41 -30.05 -80.78 -13.01
C SER A 41 -30.82 -79.82 -13.92
N LYS A 42 -32.14 -79.70 -13.72
CA LYS A 42 -32.96 -78.65 -14.35
C LYS A 42 -32.52 -77.22 -14.01
N GLU A 43 -31.72 -77.03 -12.95
CA GLU A 43 -31.12 -75.74 -12.57
C GLU A 43 -29.93 -75.33 -13.47
N SER A 44 -29.58 -76.17 -14.44
CA SER A 44 -28.60 -75.87 -15.48
C SER A 44 -29.10 -74.74 -16.39
N ALA A 45 -28.18 -74.11 -17.12
CA ALA A 45 -28.53 -73.07 -18.07
C ALA A 45 -28.31 -73.53 -19.51
N ALA A 46 -29.16 -73.09 -20.42
CA ALA A 46 -28.98 -73.20 -21.86
C ALA A 46 -28.43 -71.87 -22.39
N MET A 47 -27.14 -71.84 -22.72
CA MET A 47 -26.46 -70.65 -23.22
C MET A 47 -26.48 -70.63 -24.75
N LEU A 48 -27.16 -69.63 -25.33
CA LEU A 48 -27.08 -69.31 -26.75
C LEU A 48 -25.73 -68.63 -27.02
N TYR A 49 -24.95 -69.18 -27.95
CA TYR A 49 -23.65 -68.65 -28.33
C TYR A 49 -23.43 -68.78 -29.84
N GLU A 50 -22.45 -68.05 -30.35
CA GLU A 50 -22.05 -68.10 -31.75
C GLU A 50 -20.94 -69.15 -31.97
N VAL A 51 -21.09 -69.95 -33.02
CA VAL A 51 -20.09 -70.98 -33.35
C VAL A 51 -19.06 -70.39 -34.30
N GLY A 52 -17.89 -70.02 -33.77
CA GLY A 52 -16.82 -69.42 -34.58
C GLY A 52 -17.09 -67.97 -34.96
N LEU A 53 -16.33 -67.44 -35.94
CA LEU A 53 -16.38 -66.02 -36.35
C LEU A 53 -17.48 -65.69 -37.36
N ILE A 54 -17.86 -66.66 -38.21
CA ILE A 54 -18.85 -66.49 -39.29
C ILE A 54 -19.95 -67.57 -39.26
N GLY A 55 -20.01 -68.36 -38.18
CA GLY A 55 -20.93 -69.49 -38.09
C GLY A 55 -22.29 -69.10 -37.50
N GLY A 56 -23.23 -70.04 -37.57
CA GLY A 56 -24.56 -69.86 -36.97
C GLY A 56 -24.54 -69.88 -35.43
N LYS A 57 -25.72 -69.67 -34.84
CA LYS A 57 -25.92 -69.79 -33.38
C LYS A 57 -26.15 -71.24 -32.97
N ALA A 58 -25.59 -71.63 -31.82
CA ALA A 58 -25.79 -72.92 -31.17
C ALA A 58 -26.12 -72.74 -29.69
N ILE A 59 -26.54 -73.83 -29.05
CA ILE A 59 -26.85 -73.86 -27.62
C ILE A 59 -25.80 -74.72 -26.92
N SER A 60 -25.14 -74.15 -25.92
CA SER A 60 -24.30 -74.89 -24.97
C SER A 60 -25.06 -75.03 -23.66
N ILE A 61 -25.20 -76.23 -23.15
CA ILE A 61 -25.68 -76.45 -21.80
C ILE A 61 -24.51 -76.16 -20.84
N VAL A 62 -24.78 -75.36 -19.82
CA VAL A 62 -23.89 -75.12 -18.68
C VAL A 62 -24.44 -75.98 -17.54
N PRO A 63 -23.93 -77.22 -17.36
CA PRO A 63 -24.53 -78.19 -16.47
C PRO A 63 -24.28 -77.80 -15.01
N LYS A 64 -25.32 -77.95 -14.18
CA LYS A 64 -25.20 -78.08 -12.73
C LYS A 64 -25.52 -79.51 -12.35
N PHE A 65 -24.62 -80.18 -11.63
CA PHE A 65 -24.80 -81.57 -11.23
C PHE A 65 -25.47 -81.64 -9.87
N ASP A 66 -26.61 -82.34 -9.78
CA ASP A 66 -27.31 -82.64 -8.54
C ASP A 66 -28.04 -83.98 -8.70
N ASN A 67 -27.55 -85.02 -8.01
CA ASN A 67 -28.03 -86.40 -8.14
C ASN A 67 -29.50 -86.57 -7.71
N ASN A 68 -30.05 -85.63 -6.93
CA ASN A 68 -31.43 -85.68 -6.46
C ASN A 68 -32.41 -84.94 -7.37
N LYS A 69 -31.91 -84.23 -8.39
CA LYS A 69 -32.72 -83.36 -9.26
C LYS A 69 -32.34 -83.49 -10.74
N THR A 70 -32.07 -84.70 -11.20
CA THR A 70 -31.78 -84.98 -12.61
C THR A 70 -32.91 -84.47 -13.51
N ILE A 71 -32.54 -83.83 -14.61
CA ILE A 71 -33.47 -83.31 -15.61
C ILE A 71 -34.33 -84.44 -16.20
N GLN A 72 -35.62 -84.13 -16.39
CA GLN A 72 -36.59 -85.04 -17.00
C GLN A 72 -37.07 -84.49 -18.34
N SER A 73 -37.61 -85.38 -19.17
CA SER A 73 -38.22 -84.98 -20.44
C SER A 73 -39.38 -84.00 -20.18
N GLY A 74 -39.35 -82.84 -20.84
CA GLY A 74 -40.33 -81.76 -20.64
C GLY A 74 -39.87 -80.67 -19.66
N ASP A 75 -38.79 -80.88 -18.91
CA ASP A 75 -38.18 -79.80 -18.12
C ASP A 75 -37.67 -78.67 -19.02
N THR A 76 -37.72 -77.44 -18.49
CA THR A 76 -37.24 -76.24 -19.19
C THR A 76 -36.02 -75.66 -18.49
N LEU A 77 -34.94 -75.45 -19.23
CA LEU A 77 -33.73 -74.80 -18.73
C LEU A 77 -33.83 -73.27 -18.84
N ARG A 78 -33.20 -72.55 -17.90
CA ARG A 78 -33.06 -71.10 -18.00
C ARG A 78 -32.16 -70.73 -19.19
N SER A 79 -32.58 -69.77 -20.00
CA SER A 79 -31.76 -69.27 -21.10
C SER A 79 -30.73 -68.23 -20.63
N GLU A 80 -29.55 -68.30 -21.23
CA GLU A 80 -28.50 -67.29 -21.13
C GLU A 80 -28.00 -66.95 -22.53
N ILE A 81 -27.54 -65.71 -22.75
CA ILE A 81 -27.01 -65.28 -24.05
C ILE A 81 -25.58 -64.80 -23.83
N LYS A 82 -24.65 -65.41 -24.56
CA LYS A 82 -23.26 -64.93 -24.60
C LYS A 82 -23.15 -63.85 -25.69
N PRO A 83 -22.55 -62.68 -25.40
CA PRO A 83 -22.27 -61.67 -26.42
C PRO A 83 -21.48 -62.26 -27.59
N SER A 84 -21.85 -61.87 -28.82
CA SER A 84 -21.10 -62.22 -30.03
C SER A 84 -19.74 -61.53 -30.05
N PHE A 85 -18.79 -62.07 -30.81
CA PHE A 85 -17.53 -61.39 -31.10
C PHE A 85 -17.75 -60.02 -31.76
N THR A 86 -18.73 -59.93 -32.66
CA THR A 86 -19.10 -58.67 -33.33
C THR A 86 -19.61 -57.64 -32.33
N ASP A 87 -20.42 -58.06 -31.34
CA ASP A 87 -20.89 -57.17 -30.27
C ASP A 87 -19.72 -56.63 -29.44
N LEU A 88 -18.74 -57.48 -29.16
CA LEU A 88 -17.55 -57.11 -28.40
C LEU A 88 -16.64 -56.15 -29.18
N ILE A 89 -16.45 -56.36 -30.48
CA ILE A 89 -15.68 -55.45 -31.35
C ILE A 89 -16.36 -54.09 -31.42
N ASN A 90 -17.67 -54.04 -31.69
CA ASN A 90 -18.38 -52.77 -31.83
C ASN A 90 -18.24 -51.91 -30.56
N ARG A 91 -18.32 -52.52 -29.37
CA ARG A 91 -18.13 -51.85 -28.08
C ARG A 91 -16.70 -51.32 -27.86
N GLN A 92 -15.69 -51.87 -28.54
CA GLN A 92 -14.30 -51.40 -28.46
C GLN A 92 -13.97 -50.36 -29.55
N ILE A 93 -14.61 -50.44 -30.71
CA ILE A 93 -14.40 -49.51 -31.83
C ILE A 93 -15.03 -48.14 -31.55
N GLU A 94 -16.24 -48.10 -30.99
CA GLU A 94 -16.94 -46.85 -30.68
C GLU A 94 -16.10 -45.85 -29.85
N PRO A 95 -15.51 -46.22 -28.69
CA PRO A 95 -14.69 -45.29 -27.91
C PRO A 95 -13.40 -44.89 -28.64
N LEU A 96 -12.89 -45.72 -29.56
CA LEU A 96 -11.73 -45.38 -30.37
C LEU A 96 -12.05 -44.26 -31.36
N GLN A 97 -13.23 -44.29 -32.00
CA GLN A 97 -13.68 -43.23 -32.91
C GLN A 97 -13.79 -41.88 -32.18
N ILE A 98 -14.45 -41.86 -31.02
CA ILE A 98 -14.58 -40.66 -30.18
C ILE A 98 -13.21 -40.09 -29.79
N LYS A 99 -12.25 -40.97 -29.46
CA LYS A 99 -10.90 -40.55 -29.09
C LYS A 99 -10.13 -39.96 -30.26
N ILE A 100 -10.32 -40.49 -31.47
CA ILE A 100 -9.73 -39.95 -32.71
C ILE A 100 -10.32 -38.57 -33.01
N GLU A 101 -11.64 -38.41 -32.95
CA GLU A 101 -12.30 -37.12 -33.16
C GLU A 101 -11.80 -36.07 -32.16
N SER A 102 -11.73 -36.43 -30.87
CA SER A 102 -11.23 -35.54 -29.82
C SER A 102 -9.77 -35.12 -30.04
N MET A 103 -8.92 -36.05 -30.52
CA MET A 103 -7.54 -35.74 -30.88
C MET A 103 -7.46 -34.76 -32.05
N LEU A 104 -8.29 -34.94 -33.08
CA LEU A 104 -8.34 -34.02 -34.22
C LEU A 104 -8.80 -32.62 -33.78
N THR A 105 -9.84 -32.51 -32.97
CA THR A 105 -10.28 -31.22 -32.41
C THR A 105 -9.20 -30.56 -31.55
N SER A 106 -8.46 -31.36 -30.78
CA SER A 106 -7.33 -30.85 -29.98
C SER A 106 -6.20 -30.33 -30.87
N ALA A 107 -5.89 -31.05 -31.96
CA ALA A 107 -4.90 -30.62 -32.94
C ALA A 107 -5.33 -29.33 -33.64
N ASP A 108 -6.59 -29.20 -34.06
CA ASP A 108 -7.13 -27.98 -34.67
C ASP A 108 -7.01 -26.79 -33.72
N SER A 109 -7.33 -26.99 -32.43
CA SER A 109 -7.21 -25.95 -31.41
C SER A 109 -5.77 -25.50 -31.22
N LEU A 110 -4.81 -26.43 -31.25
CA LEU A 110 -3.38 -26.10 -31.22
C LEU A 110 -2.95 -25.29 -32.46
N PHE A 111 -3.41 -25.69 -33.65
CA PHE A 111 -3.09 -24.97 -34.89
C PHE A 111 -3.64 -23.54 -34.88
N VAL A 112 -4.87 -23.34 -34.41
CA VAL A 112 -5.46 -21.99 -34.26
C VAL A 112 -4.67 -21.17 -33.25
N GLY A 113 -4.33 -21.74 -32.08
CA GLY A 113 -3.56 -21.04 -31.05
C GLY A 113 -2.18 -20.60 -31.54
N VAL A 114 -1.47 -21.48 -32.25
CA VAL A 114 -0.17 -21.16 -32.84
C VAL A 114 -0.32 -20.14 -33.97
N SER A 115 -1.33 -20.28 -34.84
CA SER A 115 -1.59 -19.33 -35.92
C SER A 115 -1.86 -17.91 -35.41
N ASN A 116 -2.61 -17.78 -34.30
CA ASN A 116 -2.90 -16.48 -33.67
C ASN A 116 -1.70 -15.82 -32.99
N VAL A 117 -0.57 -16.53 -32.83
CA VAL A 117 0.68 -15.95 -32.33
C VAL A 117 1.64 -15.68 -33.49
N LEU A 118 1.58 -16.52 -34.53
CA LEU A 118 2.43 -16.41 -35.71
C LEU A 118 1.86 -15.48 -36.79
N ASP A 119 0.64 -14.99 -36.64
CA ASP A 119 0.10 -14.00 -37.56
C ASP A 119 0.94 -12.71 -37.52
N SER A 120 0.98 -12.03 -38.66
CA SER A 120 1.82 -10.86 -38.85
C SER A 120 1.50 -9.73 -37.87
N ASP A 121 0.23 -9.58 -37.51
CA ASP A 121 -0.23 -8.47 -36.67
C ASP A 121 0.18 -8.72 -35.22
N THR A 122 0.00 -9.94 -34.71
CA THR A 122 0.45 -10.34 -33.38
C THR A 122 1.97 -10.28 -33.25
N GLN A 123 2.71 -10.75 -34.26
CA GLN A 123 4.17 -10.63 -34.26
C GLN A 123 4.63 -9.17 -34.27
N ALA A 124 4.00 -8.32 -35.08
CA ALA A 124 4.31 -6.89 -35.13
C ALA A 124 4.00 -6.20 -33.79
N ASN A 125 2.84 -6.48 -33.19
CA ASN A 125 2.44 -5.95 -31.89
C ASN A 125 3.36 -6.40 -30.76
N LEU A 126 3.78 -7.67 -30.76
CA LEU A 126 4.75 -8.19 -29.80
C LEU A 126 6.10 -7.49 -29.96
N LYS A 127 6.59 -7.33 -31.19
CA LYS A 127 7.81 -6.58 -31.48
C LYS A 127 7.72 -5.14 -30.96
N ASN A 128 6.64 -4.43 -31.29
CA ASN A 128 6.42 -3.05 -30.84
C ASN A 128 6.36 -2.96 -29.31
N THR A 129 5.75 -3.95 -28.64
CA THR A 129 5.69 -4.01 -27.18
C THR A 129 7.08 -4.20 -26.58
N LEU A 130 7.90 -5.08 -27.15
CA LEU A 130 9.29 -5.30 -26.71
C LEU A 130 10.15 -4.04 -26.93
N GLU A 131 9.98 -3.34 -28.05
CA GLU A 131 10.66 -2.06 -28.31
C GLU A 131 10.24 -0.99 -27.31
N ASN A 132 8.94 -0.81 -27.07
CA ASN A 132 8.41 0.13 -26.08
C ASN A 132 8.85 -0.21 -24.65
N LEU A 133 8.92 -1.50 -24.31
CA LEU A 133 9.43 -1.94 -23.01
C LEU A 133 10.92 -1.59 -22.86
N SER A 134 11.72 -1.77 -23.92
CA SER A 134 13.13 -1.37 -23.92
C SER A 134 13.29 0.14 -23.66
N VAL A 135 12.52 0.97 -24.37
CA VAL A 135 12.51 2.43 -24.17
C VAL A 135 12.06 2.80 -22.75
N THR A 136 11.05 2.11 -22.23
CA THR A 136 10.55 2.32 -20.86
C THR A 136 11.63 2.01 -19.84
N MET A 137 12.36 0.91 -20.02
CA MET A 137 13.46 0.52 -19.14
C MET A 137 14.61 1.52 -19.17
N GLU A 138 14.94 2.05 -20.35
CA GLU A 138 15.95 3.11 -20.50
C GLU A 138 15.53 4.40 -19.76
N ASN A 139 14.29 4.83 -19.95
CA ASN A 139 13.74 6.00 -19.26
C ASN A 139 13.73 5.82 -17.73
N LEU A 140 13.34 4.63 -17.25
CA LEU A 140 13.37 4.31 -15.82
C LEU A 140 14.79 4.35 -15.26
N ASN A 141 15.77 3.80 -15.99
CA ASN A 141 17.17 3.84 -15.59
C ASN A 141 17.69 5.30 -15.52
N ASN A 142 17.39 6.11 -16.53
CA ASN A 142 17.77 7.52 -16.55
C ASN A 142 17.09 8.33 -15.43
N ALA A 143 15.81 8.10 -15.17
CA ALA A 143 15.09 8.73 -14.07
C ALA A 143 15.68 8.33 -12.70
N SER A 144 16.02 7.05 -12.53
CA SER A 144 16.67 6.54 -11.32
C SER A 144 18.04 7.18 -11.10
N LEU A 145 18.84 7.33 -12.16
CA LEU A 145 20.14 8.02 -12.09
C LEU A 145 19.98 9.51 -11.78
N ALA A 146 19.01 10.18 -12.39
CA ALA A 146 18.71 11.59 -12.10
C ALA A 146 18.27 11.79 -10.64
N ALA A 147 17.38 10.93 -10.13
CA ALA A 147 16.96 10.95 -8.73
C ALA A 147 18.14 10.70 -7.77
N HIS A 148 18.99 9.72 -8.08
CA HIS A 148 20.21 9.45 -7.33
C HIS A 148 21.14 10.67 -7.30
N ASN A 149 21.36 11.30 -8.46
CA ASN A 149 22.22 12.49 -8.56
C ASN A 149 21.66 13.68 -7.79
N ILE A 150 20.35 13.96 -7.86
CA ILE A 150 19.72 15.03 -7.07
C ILE A 150 19.92 14.78 -5.58
N LEU A 151 19.66 13.56 -5.11
CA LEU A 151 19.81 13.21 -3.70
C LEU A 151 21.27 13.31 -3.25
N ALA A 152 22.21 12.77 -4.03
CA ALA A 152 23.62 12.79 -3.70
C ALA A 152 24.21 14.21 -3.73
N GLN A 153 23.87 15.02 -4.75
CA GLN A 153 24.36 16.38 -4.91
C GLN A 153 23.78 17.35 -3.88
N ASN A 154 22.54 17.15 -3.44
CA ASN A 154 21.88 18.04 -2.49
C ASN A 154 21.95 17.54 -1.04
N GLN A 155 22.63 16.43 -0.76
CA GLN A 155 22.66 15.88 0.60
C GLN A 155 23.25 16.85 1.62
N GLU A 156 24.29 17.60 1.23
CA GLU A 156 24.90 18.63 2.08
C GLU A 156 23.94 19.81 2.29
N GLN A 157 23.32 20.32 1.23
CA GLN A 157 22.38 21.45 1.32
C GLN A 157 21.14 21.08 2.13
N LEU A 158 20.58 19.88 1.94
CA LEU A 158 19.46 19.38 2.73
C LEU A 158 19.82 19.27 4.21
N ASN A 159 21.00 18.72 4.53
CA ASN A 159 21.48 18.69 5.91
C ASN A 159 21.64 20.11 6.49
N ALA A 160 22.23 21.03 5.72
CA ALA A 160 22.35 22.43 6.13
C ALA A 160 20.98 23.09 6.34
N THR A 161 19.99 22.82 5.48
CA THR A 161 18.62 23.28 5.66
C THR A 161 17.99 22.72 6.93
N PHE A 162 18.15 21.43 7.22
CA PHE A 162 17.63 20.84 8.46
C PHE A 162 18.28 21.44 9.70
N VAL A 163 19.59 21.70 9.67
CA VAL A 163 20.29 22.40 10.75
C VAL A 163 19.75 23.82 10.92
N ASN A 164 19.65 24.60 9.83
CA ASN A 164 19.12 25.97 9.88
C ASN A 164 17.67 26.02 10.39
N ILE A 165 16.82 25.07 10.00
CA ILE A 165 15.43 24.97 10.49
C ILE A 165 15.42 24.69 11.98
N LYS A 166 16.28 23.78 12.45
CA LYS A 166 16.43 23.48 13.88
C LYS A 166 16.87 24.71 14.65
N ASP A 167 17.95 25.37 14.22
CA ASP A 167 18.51 26.55 14.89
C ASP A 167 17.51 27.71 14.89
N THR A 168 16.81 27.94 13.77
CA THR A 168 15.75 28.94 13.68
C THR A 168 14.62 28.63 14.65
N SER A 169 14.22 27.35 14.75
CA SER A 169 13.16 26.92 15.68
C SER A 169 13.58 27.09 17.14
N GLU A 170 14.84 26.81 17.48
CA GLU A 170 15.41 27.03 18.83
C GLU A 170 15.50 28.52 19.18
N ASN A 171 15.91 29.36 18.22
CA ASN A 171 15.94 30.81 18.39
C ASN A 171 14.52 31.39 18.55
N LEU A 172 13.56 30.95 17.73
CA LEU A 172 12.17 31.36 17.86
C LEU A 172 11.57 30.96 19.21
N LYS A 173 11.88 29.74 19.69
CA LYS A 173 11.50 29.31 21.04
C LYS A 173 12.09 30.24 22.10
N SER A 174 13.39 30.54 22.01
CA SER A 174 14.08 31.41 22.97
C SER A 174 13.52 32.83 22.99
N ILE A 175 13.19 33.40 21.82
CA ILE A 175 12.53 34.70 21.70
C ILE A 175 11.13 34.63 22.34
N THR A 176 10.36 33.61 22.01
CA THR A 176 9.00 33.42 22.53
C THR A 176 9.02 33.29 24.05
N ASP A 177 9.95 32.51 24.61
CA ASP A 177 10.15 32.37 26.05
C ASP A 177 10.58 33.69 26.71
N SER A 178 11.48 34.45 26.07
CA SER A 178 11.94 35.75 26.57
C SER A 178 10.81 36.79 26.57
N ILE A 179 9.97 36.82 25.53
CA ILE A 179 8.80 37.70 25.45
C ILE A 179 7.75 37.28 26.48
N SER A 180 7.49 35.98 26.62
CA SER A 180 6.52 35.46 27.60
C SER A 180 6.94 35.72 29.04
N SER A 181 8.24 35.72 29.33
CA SER A 181 8.78 35.96 30.68
C SER A 181 9.01 37.43 30.98
N ALA A 182 9.12 38.28 29.97
CA ALA A 182 9.31 39.71 30.17
C ALA A 182 8.00 40.37 30.64
N GLU A 183 8.03 41.06 31.78
CA GLU A 183 6.92 41.91 32.23
C GLU A 183 6.84 43.23 31.42
N ILE A 184 6.86 43.14 30.09
CA ILE A 184 6.84 44.29 29.17
C ILE A 184 5.64 45.20 29.47
N SER A 185 4.49 44.60 29.77
CA SER A 185 3.28 45.33 30.18
C SER A 185 3.51 46.15 31.45
N ARG A 186 4.30 45.66 32.41
CA ARG A 186 4.63 46.40 33.63
C ARG A 186 5.62 47.52 33.37
N SER A 187 6.65 47.27 32.57
CA SER A 187 7.64 48.27 32.19
C SER A 187 7.00 49.42 31.40
N ILE A 188 6.13 49.11 30.43
CA ILE A 188 5.35 50.11 29.69
C ILE A 188 4.45 50.90 30.64
N ASN A 189 3.75 50.23 31.56
CA ASN A 189 2.91 50.91 32.55
C ASN A 189 3.72 51.84 33.46
N GLN A 190 4.89 51.40 33.92
CA GLN A 190 5.76 52.20 34.78
C GLN A 190 6.32 53.41 34.03
N PHE A 191 6.74 53.21 32.77
CA PHE A 191 7.20 54.29 31.91
C PHE A 191 6.09 55.31 31.65
N SER A 192 4.88 54.87 31.30
CA SER A 192 3.72 55.76 31.12
C SER A 192 3.41 56.57 32.39
N LYS A 193 3.54 55.96 33.58
CA LYS A 193 3.40 56.67 34.87
C LYS A 193 4.50 57.72 35.07
N THR A 194 5.75 57.40 34.74
CA THR A 194 6.86 58.35 34.81
C THR A 194 6.64 59.53 33.87
N VAL A 195 6.24 59.28 32.62
CA VAL A 195 5.93 60.32 31.64
C VAL A 195 4.77 61.19 32.11
N ALA A 196 3.70 60.59 32.66
CA ALA A 196 2.59 61.32 33.23
C ALA A 196 3.04 62.23 34.39
N GLY A 197 3.87 61.71 35.31
CA GLY A 197 4.42 62.50 36.41
C GLY A 197 5.33 63.64 35.95
N LEU A 198 6.17 63.41 34.94
CA LEU A 198 6.98 64.46 34.33
C LEU A 198 6.12 65.55 33.70
N ASN A 199 5.06 65.18 32.98
CA ASN A 199 4.11 66.14 32.44
C ASN A 199 3.47 66.97 33.56
N THR A 200 3.10 66.36 34.69
CA THR A 200 2.58 67.10 35.85
C THR A 200 3.59 68.11 36.39
N ILE A 201 4.87 67.75 36.50
CA ILE A 201 5.94 68.66 36.95
C ILE A 201 6.11 69.82 35.97
N VAL A 202 6.17 69.53 34.67
CA VAL A 202 6.32 70.55 33.63
C VAL A 202 5.12 71.51 33.63
N SER A 203 3.90 70.98 33.75
CA SER A 203 2.69 71.81 33.86
C SER A 203 2.68 72.66 35.13
N ALA A 204 3.13 72.14 36.28
CA ALA A 204 3.23 72.91 37.51
C ALA A 204 4.26 74.05 37.38
N ILE A 205 5.39 73.82 36.72
CA ILE A 205 6.40 74.86 36.45
C ILE A 205 5.83 75.95 35.53
N ASP A 206 5.17 75.56 34.43
CA ASP A 206 4.58 76.51 33.49
C ASP A 206 3.47 77.35 34.16
N ALA A 207 2.65 76.73 35.02
CA ALA A 207 1.64 77.42 35.82
C ALA A 207 2.23 78.35 36.92
N GLY A 208 3.54 78.35 37.15
CA GLY A 208 4.20 79.15 38.19
C GLY A 208 4.05 78.57 39.60
N GLU A 209 3.69 77.29 39.72
CA GLU A 209 3.55 76.60 40.99
C GLU A 209 4.90 76.08 41.52
N GLY A 210 5.02 75.97 42.85
CA GLY A 210 6.26 75.53 43.51
C GLY A 210 7.38 76.58 43.49
N THR A 211 8.52 76.29 44.12
CA THR A 211 9.64 77.24 44.24
C THR A 211 10.31 77.53 42.90
N ALA A 212 10.44 76.54 42.02
CA ALA A 212 11.02 76.72 40.68
C ALA A 212 10.11 77.50 39.73
N GLY A 213 8.81 77.17 39.70
CA GLY A 213 7.83 77.93 38.91
C GLY A 213 7.69 79.37 39.38
N LYS A 214 7.67 79.59 40.71
CA LYS A 214 7.70 80.93 41.30
C LYS A 214 8.97 81.69 40.94
N LEU A 215 10.15 81.08 41.06
CA LEU A 215 11.44 81.72 40.74
C LEU A 215 11.55 82.15 39.28
N ILE A 216 11.09 81.31 38.35
CA ILE A 216 11.14 81.60 36.91
C ILE A 216 10.24 82.79 36.55
N ARG A 217 9.14 82.99 37.28
CA ARG A 217 8.16 84.05 37.02
C ARG A 217 8.26 85.23 38.00
N ASP A 218 9.28 85.30 38.84
CA ASP A 218 9.41 86.33 39.87
C ASP A 218 9.98 87.65 39.30
N GLU A 219 9.11 88.62 39.05
CA GLU A 219 9.48 89.98 38.61
C GLU A 219 10.33 90.72 39.67
N ALA A 220 10.14 90.45 40.97
CA ALA A 220 10.89 91.11 42.03
C ALA A 220 12.37 90.67 42.06
N LEU A 221 12.67 89.43 41.66
CA LEU A 221 14.05 88.98 41.50
C LEU A 221 14.75 89.74 40.36
N TYR A 222 14.07 89.91 39.23
CA TYR A 222 14.59 90.68 38.09
C TYR A 222 14.86 92.13 38.49
N ASP A 223 13.94 92.75 39.24
CA ASP A 223 14.09 94.10 39.75
C ASP A 223 15.24 94.25 40.75
N ASN A 224 15.38 93.30 41.68
CA ASN A 224 16.48 93.29 42.64
C ASN A 224 17.83 93.09 41.96
N LEU A 225 17.91 92.23 40.93
CA LEU A 225 19.15 92.03 40.17
C LEU A 225 19.52 93.29 39.37
N ARG A 226 18.53 93.94 38.77
CA ARG A 226 18.71 95.23 38.07
C ARG A 226 19.19 96.31 39.04
N ALA A 227 18.61 96.39 40.23
CA ALA A 227 19.04 97.32 41.28
C ALA A 227 20.48 97.02 41.73
N ALA A 228 20.81 95.76 42.02
CA ALA A 228 22.16 95.35 42.40
C ALA A 228 23.20 95.66 41.31
N THR A 229 22.84 95.46 40.04
CA THR A 229 23.72 95.79 38.91
C THR A 229 23.95 97.30 38.79
N LYS A 230 22.93 98.10 39.12
CA LYS A 230 23.05 99.56 39.13
C LYS A 230 23.93 100.07 40.28
N GLU A 231 23.80 99.48 41.47
CA GLU A 231 24.69 99.79 42.60
C GLU A 231 26.16 99.41 42.29
N LEU A 232 26.37 98.27 41.60
CA LEU A 232 27.69 97.88 41.14
C LEU A 232 28.27 98.88 40.12
N GLU A 233 27.46 99.35 39.17
CA GLU A 233 27.87 100.40 38.22
C GLU A 233 28.31 101.68 38.95
N LEU A 234 27.55 102.11 39.96
CA LEU A 234 27.88 103.28 40.78
C LEU A 234 29.19 103.08 41.54
N LEU A 235 29.39 101.91 42.14
CA LEU A 235 30.64 101.54 42.82
C LEU A 235 31.83 101.56 41.85
N MET A 236 31.70 100.97 40.66
CA MET A 236 32.77 100.98 39.65
C MET A 236 33.09 102.39 39.16
N ARG A 237 32.09 103.27 39.05
CA ARG A 237 32.28 104.70 38.75
C ARG A 237 33.02 105.43 39.86
N ASP A 238 32.65 105.19 41.11
CA ASP A 238 33.32 105.82 42.26
C ASP A 238 34.78 105.37 42.38
N LEU A 239 35.04 104.07 42.17
CA LEU A 239 36.39 103.53 42.11
C LEU A 239 37.24 104.20 41.02
N LYS A 240 36.68 104.41 39.82
CA LYS A 240 37.36 105.08 38.70
C LYS A 240 37.68 106.54 39.01
N ASN A 241 36.76 107.27 39.66
CA ASN A 241 36.90 108.71 39.91
C ASN A 241 37.73 109.02 41.16
N HIS A 242 37.72 108.12 42.16
CA HIS A 242 38.43 108.27 43.42
C HIS A 242 39.32 107.07 43.75
N PRO A 243 40.26 106.68 42.87
CA PRO A 243 41.02 105.45 43.03
C PRO A 243 41.87 105.41 44.31
N LYS A 244 42.34 106.57 44.79
CA LYS A 244 43.13 106.70 46.02
C LYS A 244 42.38 106.34 47.31
N ARG A 245 41.03 106.27 47.30
CA ARG A 245 40.24 105.83 48.47
C ARG A 245 40.23 104.31 48.64
N TYR A 246 40.42 103.58 47.55
CA TYR A 246 40.25 102.12 47.53
C TYR A 246 41.55 101.39 47.20
N VAL A 247 42.53 102.08 46.60
CA VAL A 247 43.84 101.51 46.27
C VAL A 247 44.94 102.44 46.80
N HIS A 248 45.65 101.99 47.83
CA HIS A 248 46.81 102.66 48.40
C HIS A 248 48.09 101.99 47.92
N PHE A 249 48.88 102.70 47.10
CA PHE A 249 50.23 102.25 46.74
C PHE A 249 51.24 102.82 47.75
N SER A 250 51.87 101.94 48.54
CA SER A 250 52.94 102.31 49.46
C SER A 250 54.29 102.22 48.75
N LEU A 251 55.01 103.34 48.62
CA LEU A 251 56.27 103.45 47.88
C LEU A 251 57.53 103.38 48.76
N PHE A 252 57.43 102.98 50.04
CA PHE A 252 58.60 102.78 50.91
C PHE A 252 58.46 101.48 51.71
N GLY A 253 59.46 100.62 51.56
CA GLY A 253 59.48 99.24 52.05
C GLY A 253 59.39 99.11 53.57
N LYS A 254 58.51 98.22 54.02
CA LYS A 254 58.54 97.67 55.38
C LYS A 254 59.56 96.54 55.42
N LYS A 255 60.49 96.61 56.37
CA LYS A 255 61.40 95.50 56.73
C LYS A 255 60.59 94.29 57.21
N ASP A 256 61.02 93.10 56.79
CA ASP A 256 60.43 91.82 57.19
C ASP A 256 60.47 91.63 58.71
N LYS A 257 59.36 91.11 59.26
CA LYS A 257 59.30 90.65 60.64
C LYS A 257 59.93 89.26 60.74
N PRO A 258 60.77 88.96 61.75
CA PRO A 258 61.38 87.65 61.90
C PRO A 258 60.33 86.56 62.14
N TYR A 259 60.58 85.41 61.53
CA TYR A 259 59.82 84.17 61.69
C TYR A 259 59.93 83.64 63.13
N ILE A 260 58.78 83.34 63.73
CA ILE A 260 58.67 82.55 64.97
C ILE A 260 58.07 81.20 64.56
N PRO A 261 58.81 80.07 64.69
CA PRO A 261 58.25 78.75 64.47
C PRO A 261 57.29 78.41 65.61
N GLU A 262 56.07 77.96 65.29
CA GLU A 262 55.24 77.24 66.26
C GLU A 262 55.74 75.79 66.33
N GLU A 263 56.21 75.39 67.50
CA GLU A 263 56.60 74.01 67.83
C GLU A 263 55.36 73.12 67.98
N ASN A 264 55.26 72.15 67.06
CA ASN A 264 54.51 70.87 67.03
C ASN A 264 53.14 70.76 67.71
#